data_AF-A0AAP3AG61-F1
#
_entry.id   AF-A0AAP3AG61-F1
#
_cell.length_a   1.000
_cell.length_b   1.000
_cell.length_c   1.000
_cell.angle_alpha   90.00
_cell.angle_beta   90.00
_cell.angle_gamma   90.00
#
_symmetry.space_group_name_H-M   'P 1'
#
loop_
_entity.id
_entity.type
_entity.pdbx_description
1 polymer ?
#
loop_
_entity_poly.entity_id
_entity_poly.type
_entity_poly.pdbx_seq_one_letter_code
_entity_poly.pdbx_strand_id
1 'polypeptide(L)'
;MPEHHLLDLDSLPSAFEPCPECGDVMCQPDPWGEDCDDRARRRQAVATLEDQRRQAHALAAPAAAARARYKRLARRDEPHPDLVPALEEAIRLSCQRRDLLERIATDSEALARANTAHPGHATLARRAADDRAAVEACHDVDRLRLSR
;
A
#
# COMPACT_ATOMS: atom_id res chain seq x y z
N MET A 1 -54.23 -38.14 3.24
CA MET A 1 -53.63 -36.81 3.47
C MET A 1 -52.17 -37.05 3.78
N PRO A 2 -51.20 -36.73 2.90
CA PRO A 2 -49.80 -36.87 3.24
C PRO A 2 -49.35 -35.61 4.01
N GLU A 3 -48.73 -35.81 5.16
CA GLU A 3 -48.18 -34.74 5.97
C GLU A 3 -46.92 -34.21 5.29
N HIS A 4 -46.93 -32.93 4.92
CA HIS A 4 -45.77 -32.23 4.39
C HIS A 4 -44.79 -32.00 5.53
N HIS A 5 -43.68 -32.75 5.57
CA HIS A 5 -42.53 -32.40 6.39
C HIS A 5 -41.97 -31.06 5.89
N LEU A 6 -42.31 -29.98 6.60
CA LEU A 6 -41.58 -28.71 6.55
C LEU A 6 -40.14 -29.02 6.92
N LEU A 7 -39.24 -28.90 5.94
CA LEU A 7 -37.81 -28.89 6.20
C LEU A 7 -37.52 -27.69 7.11
N ASP A 8 -37.11 -27.97 8.35
CA ASP A 8 -36.67 -26.97 9.32
C ASP A 8 -35.41 -26.29 8.77
N LEU A 9 -35.58 -25.08 8.21
CA LEU A 9 -34.50 -24.26 7.66
C LEU A 9 -33.46 -23.86 8.74
N ASP A 10 -33.82 -23.98 10.01
CA ASP A 10 -32.96 -23.73 11.17
C ASP A 10 -31.99 -24.89 11.49
N SER A 11 -32.11 -26.04 10.81
CA SER A 11 -31.16 -27.17 10.91
C SER A 11 -30.17 -27.26 9.75
N LEU A 12 -30.14 -26.26 8.86
CA LEU A 12 -29.01 -26.13 7.96
C LEU A 12 -27.79 -25.72 8.81
N PRO A 13 -26.66 -26.44 8.75
CA PRO A 13 -25.44 -25.96 9.40
C PRO A 13 -25.20 -24.53 8.90
N SER A 14 -24.76 -23.65 9.81
CA SER A 14 -24.34 -22.28 9.51
C SER A 14 -23.17 -22.30 8.52
N ALA A 15 -23.44 -22.62 7.25
CA ALA A 15 -22.46 -22.94 6.22
C ALA A 15 -21.84 -21.67 5.62
N PHE A 16 -21.95 -20.56 6.32
CA PHE A 16 -21.53 -19.24 5.89
C PHE A 16 -20.66 -18.53 6.93
N GLU A 17 -20.13 -19.25 7.93
CA GLU A 17 -19.08 -18.67 8.76
C GLU A 17 -17.77 -18.61 7.95
N PRO A 18 -17.25 -17.39 7.67
CA PRO A 18 -15.96 -17.27 6.99
C PRO A 18 -14.88 -17.93 7.84
N CYS A 19 -13.98 -18.65 7.20
CA CYS A 19 -12.85 -19.30 7.84
C CYS A 19 -12.12 -18.30 8.76
N PRO A 20 -11.88 -18.63 10.04
CA PRO A 20 -11.28 -17.70 10.99
C PRO A 20 -9.84 -17.32 10.64
N GLU A 21 -9.17 -18.11 9.80
CA GLU A 21 -7.78 -17.89 9.39
C GLU A 21 -7.70 -17.05 8.10
N CYS A 22 -8.49 -17.38 7.07
CA CYS A 22 -8.39 -16.73 5.76
C CYS A 22 -9.58 -15.83 5.39
N GLY A 23 -10.67 -15.87 6.15
CA GLY A 23 -11.88 -15.07 5.95
C GLY A 23 -12.77 -15.52 4.78
N ASP A 24 -12.48 -16.66 4.15
CA ASP A 24 -13.28 -17.19 3.05
C ASP A 24 -14.45 -18.04 3.55
N VAL A 25 -15.62 -17.85 2.92
CA VAL A 25 -16.86 -18.59 3.19
C VAL A 25 -16.68 -20.11 2.99
N MET A 26 -15.69 -20.52 2.19
CA MET A 26 -15.33 -21.91 1.95
C MET A 26 -13.80 -22.05 1.89
N CYS A 27 -13.15 -22.45 3.00
CA CYS A 27 -11.74 -22.87 3.03
C CYS A 27 -11.64 -24.27 2.38
N GLN A 28 -11.85 -24.32 1.06
CA GLN A 28 -11.50 -25.48 0.26
C GLN A 28 -10.05 -25.34 -0.21
N PRO A 29 -9.29 -26.45 -0.28
CA PRO A 29 -8.01 -26.47 -0.98
C PRO A 29 -8.26 -25.91 -2.38
N ASP A 30 -7.53 -24.87 -2.76
CA ASP A 30 -7.67 -24.39 -4.12
C ASP A 30 -7.09 -25.44 -5.11
N PRO A 31 -7.52 -25.42 -6.38
CA PRO A 31 -6.94 -26.30 -7.40
C PRO A 31 -5.43 -26.12 -7.62
N TRP A 32 -4.83 -25.08 -7.02
CA TRP A 32 -3.45 -24.68 -7.18
C TRP A 32 -2.56 -25.08 -5.99
N GLY A 33 -3.12 -25.79 -4.99
CA GLY A 33 -2.40 -26.26 -3.82
C GLY A 33 -2.03 -25.17 -2.82
N GLU A 34 -2.68 -24.00 -2.88
CA GLU A 34 -2.52 -22.96 -1.87
C GLU A 34 -3.26 -23.33 -0.59
N ASP A 35 -2.52 -23.35 0.52
CA ASP A 35 -3.11 -23.54 1.84
C ASP A 35 -3.82 -22.27 2.33
N CYS A 36 -4.83 -22.43 3.19
CA CYS A 36 -5.61 -21.31 3.74
C CYS A 36 -4.69 -20.29 4.46
N ASP A 37 -3.61 -20.75 5.06
CA ASP A 37 -2.55 -19.94 5.65
C ASP A 37 -1.81 -19.05 4.63
N ASP A 38 -1.44 -19.58 3.47
CA ASP A 38 -0.76 -18.80 2.43
C ASP A 38 -1.68 -17.72 1.85
N ARG A 39 -2.96 -18.07 1.69
CA ARG A 39 -3.98 -17.12 1.26
C ARG A 39 -4.16 -16.00 2.28
N ALA A 40 -4.22 -16.33 3.58
CA ALA A 40 -4.32 -15.36 4.66
C ALA A 40 -3.09 -14.43 4.70
N ARG A 41 -1.88 -15.00 4.62
CA ARG A 41 -0.62 -14.25 4.55
C ARG A 41 -0.59 -13.28 3.37
N ARG A 42 -1.02 -13.72 2.19
CA ARG A 42 -1.11 -12.85 1.01
C ARG A 42 -2.11 -11.72 1.22
N ARG A 43 -3.31 -12.00 1.72
CA ARG A 43 -4.33 -10.97 1.99
C ARG A 43 -3.80 -9.92 2.95
N GLN A 44 -3.15 -10.35 4.02
CA GLN A 44 -2.54 -9.46 5.00
C GLN A 44 -1.42 -8.60 4.39
N ALA A 45 -0.57 -9.20 3.54
CA ALA A 45 0.48 -8.47 2.84
C ALA A 45 -0.10 -7.41 1.88
N VAL A 46 -1.16 -7.76 1.13
CA VAL A 46 -1.86 -6.80 0.25
C VAL A 46 -2.46 -5.65 1.05
N ALA A 47 -3.17 -5.94 2.15
CA ALA A 47 -3.76 -4.91 3.01
C ALA A 47 -2.70 -3.98 3.60
N THR A 48 -1.58 -4.56 4.06
CA THR A 48 -0.45 -3.79 4.61
C THR A 48 0.17 -2.87 3.55
N LEU A 49 0.34 -3.34 2.32
CA LEU A 49 0.81 -2.50 1.20
C LEU A 49 -0.17 -1.39 0.88
N GLU A 50 -1.48 -1.65 0.92
CA GLU A 50 -2.50 -0.62 0.71
C GLU A 50 -2.46 0.47 1.79
N ASP A 51 -2.25 0.10 3.06
CA ASP A 51 -2.02 1.04 4.15
C ASP A 51 -0.77 1.89 3.95
N GLN A 52 0.34 1.26 3.58
CA GLN A 52 1.59 1.97 3.31
C GLN A 52 1.43 2.94 2.13
N ARG A 53 0.72 2.56 1.06
CA ARG A 53 0.41 3.46 -0.06
C ARG A 53 -0.38 4.67 0.42
N ARG A 54 -1.43 4.46 1.23
CA ARG A 54 -2.20 5.56 1.84
C ARG A 54 -1.29 6.51 2.62
N GLN A 55 -0.38 5.96 3.43
CA GLN A 55 0.60 6.75 4.19
C GLN A 55 1.54 7.54 3.27
N ALA A 56 2.07 6.93 2.20
CA ALA A 56 2.92 7.60 1.23
C ALA A 56 2.20 8.74 0.49
N HIS A 57 0.92 8.55 0.16
CA HIS A 57 0.08 9.59 -0.42
C HIS A 57 -0.18 10.72 0.57
N ALA A 58 -0.44 10.42 1.83
CA ALA A 58 -0.66 11.42 2.88
C ALA A 58 0.57 12.31 3.10
N LEU A 59 1.79 11.81 2.87
CA LEU A 59 3.04 12.59 2.96
C LEU A 59 3.25 13.56 1.79
N ALA A 60 2.54 13.41 0.67
CA ALA A 60 2.76 14.23 -0.53
C ALA A 60 2.52 15.73 -0.28
N ALA A 61 1.40 16.07 0.36
CA ALA A 61 1.04 17.46 0.63
C ALA A 61 1.95 18.12 1.69
N PRO A 62 2.24 17.49 2.85
CA PRO A 62 3.22 18.01 3.80
C PRO A 62 4.61 18.25 3.19
N ALA A 63 5.12 17.29 2.42
CA ALA A 63 6.43 17.42 1.78
C ALA A 63 6.45 18.58 0.77
N ALA A 64 5.39 18.74 -0.02
CA ALA A 64 5.24 19.88 -0.93
C ALA A 64 5.16 21.23 -0.20
N ALA A 65 4.42 21.29 0.90
CA ALA A 65 4.29 22.50 1.72
C ALA A 65 5.62 22.91 2.35
N ALA A 66 6.39 21.96 2.89
CA ALA A 66 7.71 22.20 3.47
C ALA A 66 8.69 22.74 2.42
N ARG A 67 8.73 22.14 1.22
CA ARG A 67 9.54 22.64 0.10
C ARG A 67 9.14 24.04 -0.34
N ALA A 68 7.84 24.32 -0.42
CA ALA A 68 7.34 25.64 -0.75
C ALA A 68 7.76 26.68 0.31
N ARG A 69 7.72 26.33 1.60
CA ARG A 69 8.20 27.18 2.69
C ARG A 69 9.69 27.47 2.55
N TYR A 70 10.52 26.44 2.38
CA TYR A 70 11.96 26.61 2.14
C TYR A 70 12.23 27.54 0.95
N LYS A 71 11.60 27.29 -0.21
CA LYS A 71 11.78 28.13 -1.42
C LYS A 71 11.39 29.59 -1.20
N ARG A 72 10.31 29.85 -0.43
CA ARG A 72 9.91 31.22 -0.11
C ARG A 72 10.95 31.94 0.76
N LEU A 73 11.54 31.24 1.74
CA LEU A 73 12.58 31.81 2.59
C LEU A 73 13.90 32.00 1.84
N ALA A 74 14.29 31.04 0.99
CA ALA A 74 15.53 31.08 0.22
C ALA A 74 15.56 32.18 -0.86
N ARG A 75 14.39 32.68 -1.28
CA ARG A 75 14.26 33.78 -2.25
C ARG A 75 14.28 35.16 -1.61
N ARG A 76 14.40 35.26 -0.28
CA ARG A 76 14.53 36.55 0.40
C ARG A 76 15.95 37.08 0.24
N ASP A 77 16.08 38.39 0.10
CA ASP A 77 17.38 39.06 -0.02
C ASP A 77 18.15 39.06 1.31
N GLU A 78 17.45 38.91 2.44
CA GLU A 78 18.04 38.86 3.77
C GLU A 78 18.04 37.44 4.36
N PRO A 79 19.10 37.03 5.09
CA PRO A 79 19.15 35.75 5.80
C PRO A 79 17.99 35.61 6.80
N HIS A 80 17.19 34.55 6.64
CA HIS A 80 16.09 34.26 7.56
C HIS A 80 16.52 33.19 8.59
N PRO A 81 16.28 33.39 9.91
CA PRO A 81 16.68 32.42 10.94
C PRO A 81 16.09 31.02 10.71
N ASP A 82 14.87 30.95 10.19
CA ASP A 82 14.21 29.67 9.88
C ASP A 82 14.64 29.02 8.55
N LEU A 83 15.59 29.59 7.80
CA LEU A 83 15.96 29.05 6.48
C LEU A 83 16.47 27.61 6.59
N VAL A 84 17.41 27.36 7.52
CA VAL A 84 17.99 26.04 7.76
C VAL A 84 16.94 25.06 8.31
N PRO A 85 16.18 25.39 9.38
CA PRO A 85 15.08 24.53 9.83
C PRO A 85 14.05 24.19 8.73
N ALA A 86 13.73 25.16 7.85
CA ALA A 86 12.83 24.91 6.73
C ALA A 86 13.40 23.93 5.70
N LEU A 87 14.70 24.00 5.43
CA LEU A 87 15.39 23.08 4.53
C LEU A 87 15.43 21.67 5.13
N GLU A 88 15.80 21.53 6.40
CA GLU A 88 15.88 20.25 7.10
C GLU A 88 14.52 19.54 7.08
N GLU A 89 13.44 20.26 7.39
CA GLU A 89 12.08 19.70 7.36
C GLU A 89 11.66 19.28 5.95
N ALA A 90 12.01 20.09 4.93
CA ALA A 90 11.71 19.78 3.54
C ALA A 90 12.49 18.54 3.06
N ILE A 91 13.75 18.37 3.48
CA ILE A 91 14.55 17.17 3.23
C ILE A 91 13.90 15.98 3.95
N ARG A 92 13.65 16.09 5.25
CA ARG A 92 13.11 15.01 6.08
C ARG A 92 11.82 14.44 5.50
N LEU A 93 10.83 15.27 5.19
CA LEU A 93 9.56 14.82 4.63
C LEU A 93 9.69 14.27 3.21
N SER A 94 10.56 14.86 2.39
CA SER A 94 10.79 14.39 1.01
C SER A 94 11.48 13.03 0.99
N CYS A 95 12.49 12.82 1.84
CA CYS A 95 13.14 11.51 2.01
C CYS A 95 12.17 10.50 2.61
N GLN A 96 11.45 10.84 3.69
CA GLN A 96 10.48 9.94 4.32
C GLN A 96 9.45 9.38 3.32
N ARG A 97 8.93 10.24 2.43
CA ARG A 97 8.00 9.80 1.38
C ARG A 97 8.68 8.91 0.34
N ARG A 98 9.88 9.29 -0.12
CA ARG A 98 10.63 8.51 -1.11
C ARG A 98 11.01 7.13 -0.58
N ASP A 99 11.56 7.05 0.62
CA ASP A 99 11.96 5.79 1.26
C ASP A 99 10.76 4.86 1.43
N LEU A 100 9.60 5.41 1.79
CA LEU A 100 8.36 4.64 1.89
C LEU A 100 7.90 4.10 0.53
N LEU A 101 7.95 4.92 -0.53
CA LEU A 101 7.64 4.46 -1.89
C LEU A 101 8.62 3.37 -2.36
N GLU A 102 9.92 3.52 -2.09
CA GLU A 102 10.94 2.52 -2.44
C GLU A 102 10.70 1.18 -1.72
N ARG A 103 10.30 1.23 -0.44
CA ARG A 103 9.91 0.03 0.30
C ARG A 103 8.66 -0.62 -0.27
N ILE A 104 7.60 0.15 -0.55
CA ILE A 104 6.36 -0.37 -1.15
C ILE A 104 6.64 -1.05 -2.49
N ALA A 105 7.46 -0.43 -3.34
CA ALA A 105 7.83 -1.00 -4.63
C ALA A 105 8.57 -2.34 -4.46
N THR A 106 9.56 -2.38 -3.56
CA THR A 106 10.32 -3.60 -3.25
C THR A 106 9.43 -4.72 -2.73
N ASP A 107 8.57 -4.42 -1.76
CA ASP A 107 7.67 -5.39 -1.14
C ASP A 107 6.59 -5.87 -2.12
N SER A 108 6.08 -4.99 -2.99
CA SER A 108 5.10 -5.34 -4.02
C SER A 108 5.71 -6.22 -5.11
N GLU A 109 6.95 -5.95 -5.53
CA GLU A 109 7.68 -6.83 -6.44
C GLU A 109 7.94 -8.21 -5.82
N ALA A 110 8.35 -8.26 -4.55
CA ALA A 110 8.56 -9.51 -3.84
C ALA A 110 7.26 -10.32 -3.76
N LEU A 111 6.14 -9.68 -3.42
CA LEU A 111 4.83 -10.29 -3.37
C LEU A 111 4.38 -10.82 -4.74
N ALA A 112 4.59 -10.05 -5.81
CA ALA A 112 4.27 -10.48 -7.17
C ALA A 112 5.10 -11.70 -7.61
N ARG A 113 6.42 -11.71 -7.32
CA ARG A 113 7.32 -12.84 -7.62
C ARG A 113 6.91 -14.11 -6.88
N ALA A 114 6.54 -13.99 -5.60
CA ALA A 114 6.09 -15.12 -4.79
C ALA A 114 4.76 -15.73 -5.28
N ASN A 115 3.97 -15.01 -6.07
CA ASN A 115 2.64 -15.41 -6.51
C ASN A 115 2.53 -15.69 -8.01
N THR A 116 3.66 -15.96 -8.70
CA THR A 116 3.68 -16.17 -10.17
C THR A 116 2.79 -17.30 -10.67
N ALA A 117 2.58 -18.35 -9.87
CA ALA A 117 1.69 -19.46 -10.21
C ALA A 117 0.19 -19.18 -9.94
N HIS A 118 -0.13 -18.10 -9.22
CA HIS A 118 -1.49 -17.77 -8.81
C HIS A 118 -2.25 -17.02 -9.93
N PRO A 119 -3.57 -17.24 -10.12
CA PRO A 119 -4.36 -16.52 -11.14
C PRO A 119 -4.32 -14.99 -10.99
N GLY A 120 -4.20 -14.51 -9.75
CA GLY A 120 -4.06 -13.08 -9.43
C GLY A 120 -2.68 -12.46 -9.68
N HIS A 121 -1.69 -13.21 -10.16
CA HIS A 121 -0.32 -12.71 -10.34
C HIS A 121 -0.26 -11.49 -11.26
N ALA A 122 -1.06 -11.45 -12.33
CA ALA A 122 -1.05 -10.36 -13.30
C ALA A 122 -1.45 -9.02 -12.64
N THR A 123 -2.41 -9.07 -11.72
CA THR A 123 -2.84 -7.90 -10.94
C THR A 123 -1.74 -7.46 -9.96
N LEU A 124 -1.08 -8.40 -9.29
CA LEU A 124 0.03 -8.09 -8.38
C LEU A 124 1.23 -7.51 -9.12
N ALA A 125 1.56 -8.07 -10.29
CA ALA A 125 2.64 -7.59 -11.15
C ALA A 125 2.35 -6.18 -11.69
N ARG A 126 1.10 -5.90 -12.10
CA ARG A 126 0.69 -4.54 -12.48
C ARG A 126 0.84 -3.56 -11.33
N ARG A 127 0.35 -3.91 -10.13
CA ARG A 127 0.48 -3.05 -8.93
C ARG A 127 1.95 -2.77 -8.59
N ALA A 128 2.81 -3.80 -8.64
CA ALA A 128 4.25 -3.62 -8.43
C ALA A 128 4.89 -2.66 -9.46
N ALA A 129 4.49 -2.76 -10.73
CA ALA A 129 4.95 -1.83 -11.76
C ALA A 129 4.45 -0.38 -11.51
N ASP A 130 3.20 -0.22 -11.07
CA ASP A 130 2.64 1.09 -10.73
C ASP A 130 3.36 1.72 -9.52
N ASP A 131 3.67 0.92 -8.49
CA ASP A 131 4.43 1.35 -7.32
C ASP A 131 5.87 1.76 -7.71
N ARG A 132 6.49 1.01 -8.64
CA ARG A 132 7.81 1.38 -9.18
C ARG A 132 7.75 2.69 -9.96
N ALA A 133 6.73 2.88 -10.80
CA ALA A 133 6.51 4.13 -11.52
C ALA A 133 6.28 5.32 -10.54
N ALA A 134 5.64 5.08 -9.39
CA ALA A 134 5.46 6.10 -8.36
C ALA A 134 6.78 6.55 -7.72
N VAL A 135 7.75 5.63 -7.54
CA VAL A 135 9.11 5.96 -7.11
C VAL A 135 9.80 6.84 -8.16
N GLU A 136 9.74 6.46 -9.43
CA GLU A 136 10.38 7.19 -10.53
C GLU A 136 9.80 8.59 -10.73
N ALA A 137 8.48 8.74 -10.53
CA ALA A 137 7.80 10.03 -10.57
C ALA A 137 8.02 10.90 -9.30
N CYS A 138 8.65 10.35 -8.25
CA CYS A 138 8.88 11.05 -6.99
C CYS A 138 10.09 11.99 -7.09
N HIS A 139 9.86 13.19 -7.61
CA HIS A 139 10.88 14.25 -7.72
C HIS A 139 10.97 15.15 -6.48
N ASP A 140 10.51 14.68 -5.34
CA ASP A 140 10.40 15.48 -4.12
C ASP A 140 11.77 16.00 -3.66
N VAL A 141 12.81 15.17 -3.74
CA VAL A 141 14.21 15.55 -3.43
C VAL A 141 14.81 16.43 -4.52
N ASP A 142 14.63 16.07 -5.80
CA ASP A 142 15.18 16.85 -6.93
C ASP A 142 14.66 18.29 -6.94
N ARG A 143 13.40 18.47 -6.53
CA ARG A 143 12.72 19.76 -6.43
C ARG A 143 13.22 20.66 -5.30
N LEU A 144 14.10 20.18 -4.41
CA LEU A 144 14.76 21.02 -3.40
C LEU A 144 15.85 21.90 -4.02
N ARG A 145 16.37 21.56 -5.21
CA ARG A 145 17.33 22.41 -5.91
C ARG A 145 16.67 23.76 -6.21
N LEU A 146 17.37 24.84 -5.86
CA LEU A 146 16.95 26.18 -6.26
C LEU A 146 17.10 26.26 -7.78
N SER A 147 15.98 26.43 -8.50
CA SER A 147 16.03 26.88 -9.88
C SER A 147 16.63 28.29 -9.85
N ARG A 148 17.85 28.42 -10.39
CA ARG A 148 18.47 29.72 -10.64
C ARG A 148 17.58 30.57 -11.54
#